data_AF-A0A961P9U7-F1
#
_entry.id   AF-A0A961P9U7-F1
#
_cell.length_a   1.000
_cell.length_b   1.000
_cell.length_c   1.000
_cell.angle_alpha   90.00
_cell.angle_beta   90.00
_cell.angle_gamma   90.00
#
_symmetry.space_group_name_H-M   'P 1'
#
loop_
_entity.id
_entity.type
_entity.pdbx_description
1 polymer ?
#
loop_
_entity_poly.entity_id
_entity_poly.type
_entity_poly.pdbx_seq_one_letter_code
_entity_poly.pdbx_strand_id
1 'polypeptide(L)'
;RMGVLASLQQQLAQALIDYDLVATDSGPSDPRVVSAARRIEVIQERIKEERKTFSDDVPNDGSESYPNLLAEYEGLMVDREYSEGAYAAALAALDGARANAARQSRYLATYLKPTIPERAEYPQRAMILGLTALFLLLFWAISSMMVYALRDRK
;
A
#
# COMPACT_ATOMS: atom_id res chain seq x y z
N ARG A 1 -38.39 0.68 5.06
CA ARG A 1 -39.01 1.36 6.22
C ARG A 1 -38.44 2.77 6.49
N MET A 2 -37.18 3.06 6.13
CA MET A 2 -36.62 4.44 6.14
C MET A 2 -37.48 5.50 5.42
N GLY A 3 -38.20 5.13 4.36
CA GLY A 3 -39.12 6.04 3.66
C GLY A 3 -40.32 6.50 4.50
N VAL A 4 -40.70 5.77 5.56
CA VAL A 4 -41.84 6.13 6.42
C VAL A 4 -41.48 7.32 7.32
N LEU A 5 -40.29 7.32 7.92
CA LEU A 5 -39.82 8.40 8.78
C LEU A 5 -39.59 9.69 7.97
N ALA A 6 -39.01 9.57 6.77
CA ALA A 6 -38.89 10.68 5.82
C ALA A 6 -40.27 11.22 5.37
N SER A 7 -41.23 10.34 5.08
CA SER A 7 -42.62 10.71 4.77
C SER A 7 -43.28 11.46 5.94
N LEU A 8 -43.13 10.98 7.18
CA LEU A 8 -43.70 11.64 8.36
C LEU A 8 -43.07 13.01 8.61
N GLN A 9 -41.77 13.16 8.38
CA GLN A 9 -41.11 14.47 8.46
C GLN A 9 -41.61 15.44 7.39
N GLN A 10 -41.84 14.97 6.17
CA GLN A 10 -42.44 15.79 5.11
C GLN A 10 -43.88 16.21 5.45
N GLN A 11 -44.68 15.30 6.01
CA GLN A 11 -46.03 15.60 6.48
C GLN A 11 -46.04 16.59 7.66
N LEU A 12 -45.06 16.49 8.57
CA LEU A 12 -44.89 17.45 9.67
C LEU A 12 -44.58 18.85 9.14
N ALA A 13 -43.66 18.96 8.17
CA ALA A 13 -43.33 20.23 7.55
C ALA A 13 -44.56 20.88 6.90
N GLN A 14 -45.36 20.11 6.17
CA GLN A 14 -46.60 20.62 5.58
C GLN A 14 -47.61 21.05 6.65
N ALA A 15 -47.79 20.25 7.71
CA ALA A 15 -48.74 20.57 8.78
C ALA A 15 -48.36 21.83 9.57
N LEU A 16 -47.07 22.10 9.74
CA LEU A 16 -46.56 23.34 10.35
C LEU A 16 -46.88 24.56 9.48
N ILE A 17 -46.66 24.45 8.17
CA ILE A 17 -47.00 25.52 7.22
C ILE A 17 -48.51 25.80 7.25
N ASP A 18 -49.34 24.75 7.22
CA ASP A 18 -50.80 24.90 7.28
C ASP A 18 -51.26 25.55 8.60
N TYR A 19 -50.61 25.21 9.73
CA TYR A 19 -50.87 25.84 11.02
C TYR A 19 -50.52 27.32 11.02
N ASP A 20 -49.33 27.69 10.54
CA ASP A 20 -48.88 29.09 10.51
C ASP A 20 -49.77 29.96 9.62
N LEU A 21 -50.21 29.43 8.48
CA LEU A 21 -51.15 30.12 7.58
C LEU A 21 -52.47 30.45 8.28
N VAL A 22 -53.05 29.47 8.98
CA VAL A 22 -54.34 29.64 9.68
C VAL A 22 -54.18 30.49 10.94
N ALA A 23 -53.09 30.35 11.69
CA ALA A 23 -52.83 31.10 12.91
C ALA A 23 -52.52 32.58 12.66
N THR A 24 -52.02 32.93 11.47
CA THR A 24 -51.77 34.32 11.08
C THR A 24 -53.07 35.06 10.73
N ASP A 25 -54.01 34.37 10.10
CA ASP A 25 -55.27 34.95 9.61
C ASP A 25 -56.42 34.87 10.65
N SER A 26 -56.31 33.96 11.61
CA SER A 26 -57.36 33.64 12.60
C SER A 26 -56.87 33.85 14.03
N GLY A 27 -57.72 34.36 14.91
CA GLY A 27 -57.38 34.53 16.33
C GLY A 27 -57.07 33.18 17.03
N PRO A 28 -56.31 33.18 18.15
CA PRO A 28 -55.80 31.95 18.80
C PRO A 28 -56.87 30.98 19.32
N SER A 29 -58.16 31.35 19.28
CA SER A 29 -59.30 30.54 19.71
C SER A 29 -60.14 29.96 18.54
N ASP A 30 -59.67 30.09 17.29
CA ASP A 30 -60.36 29.51 16.13
C ASP A 30 -60.27 27.96 16.14
N PRO A 31 -61.40 27.23 16.00
CA PRO A 31 -61.41 25.76 15.87
C PRO A 31 -60.44 25.20 14.82
N ARG A 32 -60.14 25.96 13.77
CA ARG A 32 -59.19 25.57 12.70
C ARG A 32 -57.75 25.51 13.21
N VAL A 33 -57.33 26.47 14.03
CA VAL A 33 -55.99 26.50 14.66
C VAL A 33 -55.84 25.31 15.61
N VAL A 34 -56.87 25.03 16.41
CA VAL A 34 -56.89 23.89 17.34
C VAL A 34 -56.79 22.55 16.60
N SER A 35 -57.50 22.41 15.47
CA SER A 35 -57.43 21.20 14.65
C SER A 35 -56.05 21.02 14.01
N ALA A 36 -55.42 22.10 13.52
CA ALA A 36 -54.10 22.06 12.93
C ALA A 36 -53.02 21.72 13.97
N ALA A 37 -53.09 22.30 15.18
CA ALA A 37 -52.20 21.98 16.29
C ALA A 37 -52.28 20.49 16.69
N ARG A 38 -53.50 19.95 16.80
CA ARG A 38 -53.70 18.52 17.12
C ARG A 38 -53.10 17.61 16.05
N ARG A 39 -53.16 18.00 14.78
CA ARG A 39 -52.56 17.23 13.69
C ARG A 39 -51.04 17.18 13.80
N ILE A 40 -50.40 18.30 14.15
CA ILE A 40 -48.95 18.37 14.40
C ILE A 40 -48.57 17.45 15.57
N GLU A 41 -49.31 17.51 16.67
CA GLU A 41 -49.07 16.67 17.86
C GLU A 41 -49.13 15.17 17.52
N VAL A 42 -50.15 14.73 16.77
CA VAL A 42 -50.27 13.32 16.35
C VAL A 42 -49.11 12.89 15.47
N ILE A 43 -48.67 13.74 14.53
CA ILE A 43 -47.54 13.43 13.65
C ILE A 43 -46.23 13.35 14.46
N GLN A 44 -46.03 14.25 15.43
CA GLN A 44 -44.87 14.23 16.32
C GLN A 44 -44.83 12.97 17.20
N GLU A 45 -45.97 12.57 17.77
CA GLU A 45 -46.06 11.35 18.57
C GLU A 45 -45.76 10.12 17.70
N ARG A 46 -46.28 10.05 16.46
CA ARG A 46 -45.94 9.00 15.49
C ARG A 46 -44.46 8.96 15.13
N ILE A 47 -43.81 10.11 14.92
CA ILE A 47 -42.36 10.17 14.66
C ILE A 47 -41.57 9.67 15.88
N LYS A 48 -42.02 10.01 17.08
CA LYS A 48 -41.39 9.58 18.34
C LYS A 48 -41.57 8.09 18.57
N GLU A 49 -42.76 7.55 18.29
CA GLU A 49 -43.03 6.10 18.29
C GLU A 49 -42.14 5.38 17.27
N GLU A 50 -42.09 5.83 16.02
CA GLU A 50 -41.27 5.20 14.98
C GLU A 50 -39.78 5.26 15.30
N ARG A 51 -39.30 6.38 15.86
CA ARG A 51 -37.91 6.54 16.33
C ARG A 51 -37.63 5.65 17.55
N LYS A 52 -38.59 5.52 18.46
CA LYS A 52 -38.48 4.59 19.59
C LYS A 52 -38.48 3.17 19.11
N THR A 53 -39.36 2.75 18.21
CA THR A 53 -39.30 1.42 17.60
C THR A 53 -37.95 1.19 16.92
N PHE A 54 -37.39 2.20 16.23
CA PHE A 54 -36.03 2.08 15.68
C PHE A 54 -34.93 1.93 16.77
N SER A 55 -35.16 2.44 17.98
CA SER A 55 -34.24 2.34 19.13
C SER A 55 -34.57 1.22 20.14
N ASP A 56 -35.79 0.69 20.18
CA ASP A 56 -36.31 -0.36 21.08
C ASP A 56 -36.40 -1.72 20.36
N ASP A 57 -36.37 -1.72 19.02
CA ASP A 57 -35.89 -2.84 18.17
C ASP A 57 -34.33 -2.92 18.24
N VAL A 58 -33.74 -2.32 19.28
CA VAL A 58 -32.51 -2.75 19.96
C VAL A 58 -32.98 -3.70 21.08
N PRO A 59 -33.12 -5.01 20.84
CA PRO A 59 -33.57 -5.92 21.87
C PRO A 59 -32.47 -5.98 22.93
N ASN A 60 -32.84 -5.72 24.17
CA ASN A 60 -32.03 -6.01 25.35
C ASN A 60 -31.90 -7.54 25.59
N ASP A 61 -32.17 -8.34 24.56
CA ASP A 61 -32.26 -9.80 24.54
C ASP A 61 -31.64 -10.34 23.24
N GLY A 62 -30.32 -10.56 23.28
CA GLY A 62 -29.57 -11.55 22.49
C GLY A 62 -29.60 -11.50 20.95
N SER A 63 -30.38 -10.63 20.33
CA SER A 63 -30.50 -10.48 18.88
C SER A 63 -29.87 -9.17 18.47
N GLU A 64 -28.80 -9.25 17.68
CA GLU A 64 -27.99 -8.10 17.31
C GLU A 64 -28.85 -7.01 16.67
N SER A 65 -28.72 -5.80 17.20
CA SER A 65 -29.51 -4.66 16.75
C SER A 65 -29.17 -4.33 15.28
N TYR A 66 -30.19 -4.02 14.48
CA TYR A 66 -30.04 -3.76 13.04
C TYR A 66 -28.96 -2.72 12.68
N PRO A 67 -28.78 -1.60 13.43
CA PRO A 67 -27.67 -0.67 13.22
C PRO A 67 -26.28 -1.30 13.41
N ASN A 68 -26.14 -2.27 14.32
CA ASN A 68 -24.88 -2.96 14.57
C ASN A 68 -24.54 -3.90 13.40
N LEU A 69 -25.53 -4.65 12.91
CA LEU A 69 -25.41 -5.49 11.71
C LEU A 69 -25.05 -4.67 10.47
N LEU A 70 -25.62 -3.48 10.31
CA LEU A 70 -25.30 -2.60 9.19
C LEU A 70 -23.85 -2.08 9.31
N ALA A 71 -23.43 -1.66 10.50
CA ALA A 71 -22.06 -1.22 10.73
C ALA A 71 -21.04 -2.35 10.50
N GLU A 72 -21.36 -3.58 10.92
CA GLU A 72 -20.53 -4.76 10.68
C GLU A 72 -20.45 -5.09 9.19
N TYR A 73 -21.60 -5.06 8.49
CA TYR A 73 -21.64 -5.26 7.04
C TYR A 73 -20.80 -4.24 6.28
N GLU A 74 -20.88 -2.96 6.64
CA GLU A 74 -20.03 -1.91 6.05
C GLU A 74 -18.54 -2.18 6.32
N GLY A 75 -18.19 -2.62 7.54
CA GLY A 75 -16.84 -3.03 7.89
C GLY A 75 -16.34 -4.21 7.05
N LEU A 76 -17.14 -5.27 6.93
CA LEU A 76 -16.84 -6.46 6.12
C LEU A 76 -16.70 -6.12 4.63
N MET A 77 -17.50 -5.19 4.12
CA MET A 77 -17.42 -4.72 2.73
C MET A 77 -16.09 -3.99 2.47
N VAL A 78 -15.67 -3.12 3.38
CA VAL A 78 -14.36 -2.44 3.27
C VAL A 78 -13.21 -3.43 3.38
N ASP A 79 -13.28 -4.37 4.31
CA ASP A 79 -12.23 -5.38 4.50
C ASP A 79 -12.10 -6.30 3.27
N ARG A 80 -13.23 -6.64 2.64
CA ARG A 80 -13.26 -7.35 1.36
C ARG A 80 -12.59 -6.55 0.25
N GLU A 81 -12.94 -5.28 0.07
CA GLU A 81 -12.35 -4.43 -0.97
C GLU A 81 -10.84 -4.26 -0.76
N TYR A 82 -10.41 -4.07 0.47
CA TYR A 82 -9.00 -4.03 0.84
C TYR A 82 -8.28 -5.33 0.48
N SER A 83 -8.88 -6.48 0.82
CA SER A 83 -8.33 -7.80 0.53
C SER A 83 -8.23 -8.08 -0.97
N GLU A 84 -9.25 -7.70 -1.75
CA GLU A 84 -9.23 -7.80 -3.22
C GLU A 84 -8.10 -6.95 -3.83
N GLY A 85 -7.92 -5.71 -3.35
CA GLY A 85 -6.84 -4.83 -3.77
C GLY A 85 -5.44 -5.37 -3.41
N ALA A 86 -5.28 -5.87 -2.18
CA ALA A 86 -4.03 -6.48 -1.73
C ALA A 86 -3.68 -7.73 -2.55
N TYR A 87 -4.68 -8.56 -2.86
CA TYR A 87 -4.51 -9.74 -3.72
C TYR A 87 -4.07 -9.35 -5.13
N ALA A 88 -4.71 -8.35 -5.74
CA ALA A 88 -4.34 -7.86 -7.07
C ALA A 88 -2.90 -7.31 -7.09
N ALA A 89 -2.49 -6.57 -6.06
CA ALA A 89 -1.13 -6.05 -5.92
C ALA A 89 -0.10 -7.19 -5.77
N ALA A 90 -0.41 -8.20 -4.95
CA ALA A 90 0.44 -9.38 -4.78
C ALA A 90 0.60 -10.17 -6.09
N LEU A 91 -0.48 -10.32 -6.87
CA LEU A 91 -0.45 -10.98 -8.16
C LEU A 91 0.43 -10.21 -9.16
N ALA A 92 0.28 -8.89 -9.23
CA ALA A 92 1.11 -8.04 -10.08
C ALA A 92 2.60 -8.11 -9.68
N ALA A 93 2.90 -8.13 -8.39
CA ALA A 93 4.27 -8.29 -7.88
C ALA A 93 4.86 -9.66 -8.25
N LEU A 94 4.07 -10.73 -8.14
CA LEU A 94 4.47 -12.08 -8.53
C LEU A 94 4.79 -12.17 -10.03
N ASP A 95 3.94 -11.59 -10.87
CA ASP A 95 4.17 -11.57 -12.33
C ASP A 95 5.40 -10.74 -12.70
N GLY A 96 5.62 -9.61 -12.02
CA GLY A 96 6.84 -8.82 -12.14
C GLY A 96 8.10 -9.60 -11.74
N ALA A 97 8.04 -10.34 -10.63
CA ALA A 97 9.14 -11.20 -10.18
C ALA A 97 9.45 -12.32 -11.18
N ARG A 98 8.42 -12.97 -11.74
CA ARG A 98 8.56 -13.99 -12.80
C ARG A 98 9.18 -13.41 -14.07
N ALA A 99 8.72 -12.23 -14.50
CA ALA A 99 9.28 -11.55 -15.66
C ALA A 99 10.77 -11.20 -15.46
N ASN A 100 11.15 -10.72 -14.27
CA ASN A 100 12.53 -10.44 -13.93
C ASN A 100 13.40 -11.71 -13.89
N ALA A 101 12.90 -12.79 -13.30
CA ALA A 101 13.59 -14.08 -13.28
C ALA A 101 13.82 -14.61 -14.71
N ALA A 102 12.81 -14.52 -15.59
CA ALA A 102 12.93 -14.91 -17.00
C ALA A 102 13.94 -14.04 -17.78
N ARG A 103 14.05 -12.74 -17.45
CA ARG A 103 15.10 -11.87 -18.00
C ARG A 103 16.48 -12.32 -17.51
N GLN A 104 16.65 -12.56 -16.21
CA GLN A 104 17.93 -12.99 -15.64
C GLN A 104 18.39 -14.35 -16.16
N SER A 105 17.49 -15.33 -16.32
CA SER A 105 17.85 -16.64 -16.88
C SER A 105 18.33 -16.54 -18.33
N ARG A 106 17.81 -15.58 -19.10
CA ARG A 106 18.27 -15.32 -20.48
C ARG A 106 19.69 -14.78 -20.53
N TYR A 107 20.10 -13.98 -19.53
CA TYR A 107 21.47 -13.46 -19.40
C TYR A 107 22.43 -14.42 -18.68
N LEU A 108 21.94 -15.39 -17.92
CA LEU A 108 22.78 -16.42 -17.27
C LEU A 108 23.06 -17.63 -18.19
N ALA A 109 22.18 -17.89 -19.17
CA ALA A 109 22.30 -19.04 -20.07
C ALA A 109 23.17 -18.80 -21.32
N THR A 110 23.75 -17.60 -21.48
CA THR A 110 24.55 -17.28 -22.67
C THR A 110 25.96 -16.86 -22.29
N TYR A 111 26.90 -17.79 -22.48
CA TYR A 111 28.33 -17.56 -22.70
C TYR A 111 29.18 -17.14 -21.50
N LEU A 112 29.72 -18.11 -20.76
CA LEU A 112 31.17 -18.22 -20.55
C LEU A 112 31.48 -19.66 -20.12
N LYS A 113 31.95 -20.49 -21.05
CA LYS A 113 32.67 -21.71 -20.64
C LYS A 113 33.89 -21.23 -19.85
N PRO A 114 34.23 -21.84 -18.69
CA PRO A 114 35.51 -21.57 -18.05
C PRO A 114 36.61 -21.90 -19.07
N THR A 115 37.28 -20.87 -19.60
CA THR A 115 38.46 -21.08 -20.43
C THR A 115 39.58 -21.45 -19.49
N ILE A 116 39.97 -22.72 -19.54
CA ILE A 116 41.17 -23.19 -18.85
C ILE A 116 42.35 -22.46 -19.52
N PRO A 117 43.27 -21.83 -18.77
CA PRO A 117 44.45 -21.24 -19.38
C PRO A 117 45.25 -22.35 -20.08
N GLU A 118 45.24 -22.37 -21.41
CA GLU A 118 45.87 -23.44 -22.21
C GLU A 118 47.39 -23.42 -22.13
N ARG A 119 48.01 -22.31 -21.73
CA ARG A 119 49.45 -22.20 -21.54
C ARG A 119 49.80 -21.32 -20.35
N ALA A 120 50.70 -21.82 -19.51
CA ALA A 120 51.40 -21.02 -18.53
C ALA A 120 52.39 -20.11 -19.29
N GLU A 121 51.99 -18.88 -19.57
CA GLU A 121 52.86 -17.87 -20.21
C GLU A 121 54.07 -17.51 -19.32
N TYR A 122 54.03 -17.93 -18.06
CA TYR A 122 55.12 -17.86 -17.10
C TYR A 122 55.52 -19.26 -16.63
N PRO A 123 56.83 -19.61 -16.56
CA PRO A 123 57.97 -18.70 -16.44
C PRO A 123 58.84 -18.63 -17.72
N GLN A 124 59.18 -17.42 -18.15
CA GLN A 124 60.11 -17.17 -19.26
C GLN A 124 61.56 -17.46 -18.85
N ARG A 125 61.87 -18.75 -18.64
CA ARG A 125 63.16 -19.22 -18.08
C ARG A 125 64.38 -18.71 -18.86
N ALA A 126 64.28 -18.67 -20.19
CA ALA A 126 65.36 -18.16 -21.05
C ALA A 126 65.63 -16.67 -20.85
N MET A 127 64.57 -15.85 -20.69
CA MET A 127 64.70 -14.43 -20.41
C MET A 127 65.32 -14.19 -19.03
N ILE A 128 64.86 -14.93 -18.01
CA ILE A 128 65.40 -14.83 -16.64
C ILE A 128 66.86 -15.26 -16.61
N LEU A 129 67.22 -16.40 -17.23
CA LEU A 129 68.62 -16.85 -17.31
C LEU A 129 69.50 -15.84 -18.07
N GLY A 130 69.01 -15.28 -19.18
CA GLY A 130 69.73 -14.25 -19.93
C GLY A 130 70.00 -12.98 -19.12
N LEU A 131 68.98 -12.46 -18.41
CA LEU A 131 69.12 -11.32 -17.50
C LEU A 131 70.12 -11.62 -16.37
N THR A 132 70.01 -12.80 -15.75
CA THR A 132 70.88 -13.19 -14.63
C THR A 132 72.34 -13.30 -15.09
N ALA A 133 72.58 -13.92 -16.25
CA ALA A 133 73.91 -14.03 -16.83
C ALA A 133 74.50 -12.65 -17.19
N LEU A 134 73.68 -11.75 -17.77
CA LEU A 134 74.10 -10.39 -18.09
C LEU A 134 74.58 -9.63 -16.84
N PHE A 135 73.80 -9.67 -15.74
CA PHE A 135 74.18 -9.01 -14.50
C PHE A 135 75.44 -9.61 -13.86
N LEU A 136 75.61 -10.93 -13.90
CA LEU A 136 76.83 -11.60 -13.44
C LEU A 136 78.06 -11.18 -14.24
N LEU A 137 77.93 -11.07 -15.56
CA LEU A 137 79.02 -10.66 -16.45
C LEU A 137 79.43 -9.21 -16.20
N LEU A 138 78.45 -8.30 -16.05
CA LEU A 138 78.70 -6.91 -15.68
C LEU A 138 79.39 -6.80 -14.32
N PHE A 139 78.91 -7.55 -13.32
CA PHE A 139 79.50 -7.57 -11.99
C PHE A 139 80.95 -8.09 -12.02
N TRP A 140 81.21 -9.14 -12.81
CA TRP A 140 82.55 -9.67 -13.01
C TRP A 140 83.47 -8.68 -13.72
N ALA A 141 82.99 -8.00 -14.77
CA ALA A 141 83.76 -6.99 -15.49
C ALA A 141 84.14 -5.81 -14.59
N ILE A 142 83.21 -5.30 -13.79
CA ILE A 142 83.44 -4.23 -12.82
C ILE A 142 84.46 -4.69 -11.77
N SER A 143 84.28 -5.90 -11.22
CA SER A 143 85.19 -6.46 -10.21
C SER A 143 86.60 -6.67 -10.77
N SER A 144 86.72 -7.17 -12.00
CA SER A 144 88.00 -7.34 -12.70
C SER A 144 88.70 -6.01 -12.92
N MET A 145 87.99 -4.99 -13.42
CA MET A 145 88.54 -3.64 -13.54
C MET A 145 88.99 -3.07 -12.19
N MET A 146 88.22 -3.26 -11.13
CA MET A 146 88.58 -2.77 -9.80
C MET A 146 89.83 -3.46 -9.24
N VAL A 147 89.96 -4.77 -9.43
CA VAL A 147 91.17 -5.53 -9.05
C VAL A 147 92.39 -5.07 -9.85
N TYR A 148 92.24 -4.88 -11.16
CA TYR A 148 93.32 -4.38 -12.00
C TYR A 148 93.71 -2.95 -11.64
N ALA A 149 92.74 -2.05 -11.41
CA ALA A 149 93.01 -0.67 -10.99
C ALA A 149 93.73 -0.60 -9.63
N LEU A 150 93.41 -1.50 -8.69
CA LEU A 150 94.14 -1.62 -7.43
C LEU A 150 95.56 -2.19 -7.62
N ARG A 151 95.75 -3.10 -8.58
CA ARG A 151 97.03 -3.75 -8.85
C ARG A 151 98.01 -2.87 -9.64
N ASP A 152 97.49 -1.99 -10.51
CA ASP A 152 98.26 -1.04 -11.32
C ASP A 152 98.84 0.13 -10.50
N ARG A 153 98.39 0.29 -9.25
CA ARG A 153 98.84 1.34 -8.32
C ARG A 153 100.11 0.96 -7.52
N LYS A 154 100.96 0.09 -8.07
CA LYS A 154 102.24 -0.36 -7.49
C LYS A 154 103.36 -0.19 -8.50
#